data_AF-A0A3L6SZR2-F1
#
_entry.id   AF-A0A3L6SZR2-F1
#
_cell.length_a   1.000
_cell.length_b   1.000
_cell.length_c   1.000
_cell.angle_alpha   90.00
_cell.angle_beta   90.00
_cell.angle_gamma   90.00
#
_symmetry.space_group_name_H-M   'P 1'
#
loop_
_entity.id
_entity.type
_entity.pdbx_description
1 polymer ?
#
loop_
_entity_poly.entity_id
_entity_poly.type
_entity_poly.pdbx_seq_one_letter_code
_entity_poly.pdbx_strand_id
1 'polypeptide(L)'
;MAGLPLQDEVLPSTATGGGGGGRMEVDLSHGAVAAMSRHTEGLRPVLQVADAPRLVGSSAAAAKYHLELSDGAHLLQGVLATSLNHLVADGTLRRGSVVRVLDYVCSCIRNQR
;
A
#
# COMPACT_ATOMS: atom_id res chain seq x y z
N MET A 1 -37.24 -39.03 31.83
CA MET A 1 -37.25 -37.78 31.04
C MET A 1 -36.19 -36.89 31.65
N ALA A 2 -34.97 -36.98 31.13
CA ALA A 2 -33.76 -36.41 31.72
C ALA A 2 -33.38 -35.12 30.99
N GLY A 3 -32.89 -34.12 31.75
CA GLY A 3 -32.01 -33.07 31.23
C GLY A 3 -32.54 -31.64 31.26
N LEU A 4 -32.22 -30.92 32.34
CA LEU A 4 -31.78 -29.52 32.33
C LEU A 4 -30.32 -29.55 32.85
N PRO A 5 -29.38 -28.65 32.48
CA PRO A 5 -29.60 -27.20 32.55
C PRO A 5 -28.91 -26.29 31.50
N LEU A 6 -29.48 -25.08 31.40
CA LEU A 6 -28.87 -23.73 31.32
C LEU A 6 -27.43 -23.63 30.78
N GLN A 7 -27.29 -23.00 29.62
CA GLN A 7 -26.00 -22.62 29.04
C GLN A 7 -25.66 -21.18 29.41
N ASP A 8 -24.42 -21.03 29.87
CA ASP A 8 -23.71 -19.84 30.36
C ASP A 8 -23.92 -18.55 29.55
N GLU A 9 -24.22 -17.48 30.28
CA GLU A 9 -24.11 -16.09 29.86
C GLU A 9 -22.62 -15.68 29.90
N VAL A 10 -21.96 -15.67 28.74
CA VAL A 10 -20.63 -15.04 28.61
C VAL A 10 -20.80 -13.60 28.12
N LEU A 11 -20.69 -12.67 29.07
CA LEU A 11 -20.46 -11.25 28.81
C LEU A 11 -19.04 -11.03 28.26
N PRO A 12 -18.83 -10.28 27.17
CA PRO A 12 -17.51 -9.72 26.88
C PRO A 12 -17.34 -8.39 27.62
N SER A 13 -16.65 -8.42 28.75
CA SER A 13 -15.95 -7.25 29.28
C SER A 13 -14.52 -7.25 28.72
N THR A 14 -14.13 -6.21 27.99
CA THR A 14 -12.93 -5.41 28.30
C THR A 14 -12.90 -4.17 27.41
N ALA A 15 -12.86 -3.03 28.06
CA ALA A 15 -12.57 -1.73 27.48
C ALA A 15 -11.25 -1.74 26.69
N THR A 16 -11.26 -1.11 25.52
CA THR A 16 -10.05 -0.53 24.91
C THR A 16 -10.28 0.97 24.82
N GLY A 17 -9.87 1.67 25.88
CA GLY A 17 -9.61 3.10 25.83
C GLY A 17 -8.28 3.32 25.12
N GLY A 18 -8.33 3.43 23.79
CA GLY A 18 -7.15 3.68 22.95
C GLY A 18 -6.69 5.12 23.11
N GLY A 19 -5.48 5.31 23.65
CA GLY A 19 -4.83 6.62 23.76
C GLY A 19 -4.75 7.32 22.40
N GLY A 20 -5.34 8.52 22.34
CA GLY A 20 -5.28 9.43 21.20
C GLY A 20 -3.89 10.04 21.06
N GLY A 21 -2.91 9.22 20.66
CA GLY A 21 -1.79 9.73 19.90
C GLY A 21 -2.35 10.08 18.53
N GLY A 22 -2.58 11.37 18.28
CA GLY A 22 -3.06 11.87 16.99
C GLY A 22 -2.11 11.42 15.89
N ARG A 23 -2.38 10.25 15.31
CA ARG A 23 -1.74 9.82 14.08
C ARG A 23 -2.20 10.85 13.06
N MET A 24 -1.25 11.56 12.47
CA MET A 24 -1.52 12.25 11.20
C MET A 24 -1.88 11.14 10.21
N GLU A 25 -3.16 10.82 10.17
CA GLU A 25 -3.75 9.93 9.19
C GLU A 25 -3.79 10.73 7.91
N VAL A 26 -2.74 10.58 7.10
CA VAL A 26 -2.77 11.09 5.75
C VAL A 26 -3.82 10.28 5.02
N ASP A 27 -4.79 10.96 4.40
CA ASP A 27 -5.86 10.32 3.61
C ASP A 27 -5.26 9.57 2.41
N LEU A 28 -4.91 8.31 2.63
CA LEU A 28 -4.56 7.38 1.56
C LEU A 28 -5.82 6.93 0.85
N SER A 29 -5.72 6.70 -0.45
CA SER A 29 -6.84 6.24 -1.27
C SER A 29 -7.12 4.75 -1.03
N HIS A 30 -7.76 4.44 0.09
CA HIS A 30 -8.01 3.08 0.55
C HIS A 30 -8.69 2.20 -0.52
N GLY A 31 -8.12 1.02 -0.79
CA GLY A 31 -8.60 0.10 -1.83
C GLY A 31 -8.21 0.47 -3.26
N ALA A 32 -7.50 1.59 -3.48
CA ALA A 32 -7.08 2.00 -4.81
C ALA A 32 -6.13 1.00 -5.46
N VAL A 33 -5.26 0.33 -4.71
CA VAL A 33 -4.35 -0.69 -5.28
C VAL A 33 -5.17 -1.83 -5.93
N ALA A 34 -6.24 -2.25 -5.27
CA ALA A 34 -7.15 -3.26 -5.81
C ALA A 34 -7.96 -2.74 -7.02
N ALA A 35 -8.26 -1.44 -7.08
CA ALA A 35 -8.92 -0.83 -8.24
C ALA A 35 -7.97 -0.66 -9.45
N MET A 36 -6.70 -0.30 -9.19
CA MET A 36 -5.64 -0.19 -10.19
C MET A 36 -5.39 -1.55 -10.88
N SER A 37 -5.33 -2.65 -10.11
CA SER A 37 -5.10 -3.99 -10.65
C SER A 37 -6.24 -4.49 -11.56
N ARG A 38 -7.44 -3.92 -11.42
CA ARG A 38 -8.60 -4.18 -12.29
C ARG A 38 -8.56 -3.36 -13.59
N HIS A 39 -7.45 -2.68 -13.90
CA HIS A 39 -7.28 -1.79 -15.06
C HIS A 39 -8.32 -0.67 -15.12
N THR A 40 -8.75 -0.17 -13.97
CA THR A 40 -9.61 1.02 -13.93
C THR A 40 -8.76 2.21 -14.37
N GLU A 41 -9.13 2.88 -15.45
CA GLU A 41 -8.41 4.06 -15.96
C GLU A 41 -8.81 5.34 -15.21
N GLY A 42 -7.95 6.36 -15.25
CA GLY A 42 -8.25 7.68 -14.70
C GLY A 42 -8.20 7.78 -13.16
N LEU A 43 -7.80 6.73 -12.45
CA LEU A 43 -7.56 6.81 -11.02
C LEU A 43 -6.34 7.71 -10.74
N ARG A 44 -6.46 8.59 -9.75
CA ARG A 44 -5.34 9.40 -9.25
C ARG A 44 -5.12 9.15 -7.76
N PRO A 45 -4.77 7.91 -7.37
CA PRO A 45 -4.75 7.54 -5.97
C PRO A 45 -3.56 8.16 -5.23
N VAL A 46 -3.80 8.50 -3.97
CA VAL A 46 -2.79 8.91 -3.02
C VAL A 46 -2.33 7.67 -2.28
N LEU A 47 -1.05 7.30 -2.46
CA LEU A 47 -0.42 6.11 -1.91
C LEU A 47 0.80 6.51 -1.09
N GLN A 48 1.17 5.69 -0.11
CA GLN A 48 2.39 5.86 0.67
C GLN A 48 3.49 4.93 0.17
N VAL A 49 4.74 5.38 0.16
CA VAL A 49 5.91 4.53 -0.05
C VAL A 49 6.14 3.67 1.19
N ALA A 50 5.80 2.38 1.11
CA ALA A 50 5.84 1.43 2.22
C ALA A 50 7.28 1.05 2.61
N ASP A 51 8.16 0.91 1.61
CA ASP A 51 9.58 0.54 1.81
C ASP A 51 10.53 1.41 0.96
N ALA A 52 11.80 1.44 1.35
CA ALA A 52 12.81 2.23 0.66
C ALA A 52 12.93 1.80 -0.82
N PRO A 53 12.92 2.75 -1.78
CA PRO A 53 13.11 2.43 -3.18
C PRO A 53 14.42 1.66 -3.40
N ARG A 54 14.36 0.56 -4.16
CA ARG A 54 15.53 -0.29 -4.44
C ARG A 54 15.97 -0.16 -5.88
N LEU A 55 17.26 0.08 -6.10
CA LEU A 55 17.81 0.08 -7.45
C LEU A 55 17.82 -1.34 -8.01
N VAL A 56 17.14 -1.55 -9.13
CA VAL A 56 17.07 -2.79 -9.89
C VAL A 56 17.60 -2.49 -11.29
N GLY A 57 18.89 -2.73 -11.49
CA GLY A 57 19.58 -2.48 -12.74
C GLY A 57 21.09 -2.60 -12.56
N SER A 58 21.77 -3.16 -13.55
CA SER A 58 23.21 -3.44 -13.51
C SER A 58 24.08 -2.28 -13.98
N SER A 59 23.50 -1.21 -14.52
CA SER A 59 24.21 -0.03 -15.01
C SER A 59 23.35 1.22 -14.86
N ALA A 60 23.99 2.39 -14.74
CA ALA A 60 23.32 3.70 -14.66
C ALA A 60 22.36 3.95 -15.83
N ALA A 61 22.71 3.49 -17.04
CA ALA A 61 21.85 3.60 -18.22
C ALA A 61 20.60 2.71 -18.17
N ALA A 62 20.60 1.68 -17.31
CA ALA A 62 19.50 0.74 -17.11
C ALA A 62 18.92 0.81 -15.68
N ALA A 63 19.23 1.88 -14.94
CA ALA A 63 18.79 2.06 -13.57
C ALA A 63 17.27 2.19 -13.50
N LYS A 64 16.61 1.22 -12.87
CA LYS A 64 15.18 1.26 -12.57
C LYS A 64 15.01 1.17 -11.06
N TYR A 65 14.18 2.01 -10.46
CA TYR A 65 13.87 1.87 -9.04
C TYR A 65 12.61 1.03 -8.85
N HIS A 66 12.72 -0.03 -8.06
CA HIS A 66 11.58 -0.77 -7.56
C HIS A 66 10.98 -0.06 -6.35
N LEU A 67 9.67 0.07 -6.35
CA LEU A 67 8.88 0.74 -5.32
C LEU A 67 7.86 -0.23 -4.74
N GLU A 68 7.63 -0.09 -3.44
CA GLU A 68 6.50 -0.71 -2.77
C GLU A 68 5.59 0.40 -2.24
N LEU A 69 4.37 0.45 -2.75
CA LEU A 69 3.37 1.47 -2.44
C LEU A 69 2.22 0.84 -1.65
N SER A 70 1.64 1.60 -0.73
CA SER A 70 0.48 1.18 0.05
C SER A 70 -0.65 2.19 -0.05
N ASP A 71 -1.88 1.70 -0.14
CA ASP A 71 -3.11 2.48 0.05
C ASP A 71 -3.66 2.42 1.49
N GLY A 72 -2.92 1.80 2.41
CA GLY A 72 -3.36 1.56 3.79
C GLY A 72 -4.08 0.21 4.01
N ALA A 73 -4.49 -0.50 2.95
CA ALA A 73 -5.04 -1.87 3.03
C ALA A 73 -4.22 -2.91 2.27
N HIS A 74 -3.65 -2.51 1.14
CA HIS A 74 -2.93 -3.37 0.21
C HIS A 74 -1.56 -2.78 -0.09
N LEU A 75 -0.69 -3.65 -0.61
CA LEU A 75 0.62 -3.29 -1.12
C LEU A 75 0.66 -3.52 -2.63
N LEU A 76 1.30 -2.60 -3.33
CA LEU A 76 1.56 -2.63 -4.75
C LEU A 76 3.06 -2.54 -4.98
N GLN A 77 3.59 -3.52 -5.70
CA GLN A 77 4.97 -3.51 -6.17
C GLN A 77 5.02 -3.00 -7.61
N GLY A 78 5.97 -2.11 -7.89
CA GLY A 78 6.07 -1.47 -9.20
C GLY A 78 7.46 -0.94 -9.50
N VAL A 79 7.64 -0.49 -10.74
CA VAL A 79 8.89 0.11 -11.20
C VAL A 79 8.64 1.59 -11.50
N LEU A 80 9.48 2.45 -10.94
CA LEU A 80 9.46 3.88 -11.22
C LEU A 80 9.90 4.14 -12.66
N ALA A 81 9.21 5.07 -13.32
CA ALA A 81 9.64 5.57 -14.62
C ALA A 81 11.05 6.18 -14.50
N THR A 82 11.94 5.87 -15.45
CA THR A 82 13.35 6.32 -15.39
C THR A 82 13.50 7.84 -15.39
N SER A 83 12.55 8.56 -15.97
CA SER A 83 12.46 10.03 -15.92
C SER A 83 12.31 10.58 -14.51
N LEU A 84 11.76 9.79 -13.58
CA LEU A 84 11.52 10.15 -12.18
C LEU A 84 12.60 9.62 -11.23
N ASN A 85 13.64 8.96 -11.73
CA ASN A 85 14.72 8.40 -10.90
C ASN A 85 15.42 9.45 -10.03
N HIS A 86 15.48 10.71 -10.49
CA HIS A 86 16.06 11.82 -9.74
C HIS A 86 15.36 12.04 -8.39
N LEU A 87 14.06 11.75 -8.27
CA LEU A 87 13.32 11.88 -7.01
C LEU A 87 13.86 10.95 -5.92
N VAL A 88 14.31 9.75 -6.29
CA VAL A 88 14.96 8.82 -5.36
C VAL A 88 16.39 9.26 -5.07
N ALA A 89 17.13 9.67 -6.09
CA ALA A 89 18.53 10.09 -5.97
C ALA A 89 18.69 11.31 -5.04
N ASP A 90 17.79 12.28 -5.14
CA ASP A 90 17.79 13.51 -4.33
C ASP A 90 17.10 13.31 -2.98
N GLY A 91 16.62 12.09 -2.67
CA GLY A 91 15.99 11.74 -1.39
C GLY A 91 14.56 12.26 -1.20
N THR A 92 13.95 12.84 -2.24
CA THR A 92 12.56 13.32 -2.20
C THR A 92 11.57 12.15 -2.08
N LEU A 93 11.83 11.06 -2.81
CA LEU A 93 11.06 9.83 -2.76
C LEU A 93 11.78 8.81 -1.86
N ARG A 94 11.25 8.58 -0.67
CA ARG A 94 11.81 7.68 0.35
C ARG A 94 10.70 6.96 1.09
N ARG A 95 11.06 5.97 1.91
CA ARG A 95 10.10 5.29 2.79
C ARG A 95 9.33 6.31 3.63
N GLY A 96 8.01 6.16 3.66
CA GLY A 96 7.08 7.04 4.37
C GLY A 96 6.59 8.23 3.55
N SER A 97 7.21 8.55 2.40
CA SER A 97 6.72 9.60 1.50
C SER A 97 5.30 9.25 1.01
N VAL A 98 4.45 10.27 0.92
CA VAL A 98 3.11 10.13 0.34
C VAL A 98 3.12 10.72 -1.06
N VAL A 99 2.66 9.94 -2.03
CA VAL A 99 2.67 10.28 -3.45
C VAL A 99 1.30 10.16 -4.05
N ARG A 100 0.97 11.05 -4.98
CA ARG A 100 -0.20 10.90 -5.84
C ARG A 100 0.25 10.28 -7.16
N VAL A 101 -0.26 9.10 -7.48
CA VAL A 101 -0.01 8.46 -8.77
C VAL A 101 -0.85 9.18 -9.82
N LEU A 102 -0.19 9.77 -10.82
CA LEU A 102 -0.87 10.50 -11.90
C LEU A 102 -1.04 9.62 -13.13
N ASP A 103 0.00 8.87 -13.46
CA ASP A 103 0.05 7.94 -14.59
C ASP A 103 0.69 6.64 -14.12
N TYR A 104 0.10 5.52 -14.55
CA TYR A 104 0.61 4.18 -14.26
C TYR A 104 0.23 3.22 -15.38
N VAL A 105 1.05 2.18 -15.51
CA VAL A 105 0.76 1.06 -16.41
C VAL A 105 0.70 -0.19 -15.55
N CYS A 106 -0.46 -0.84 -15.50
CA CYS A 106 -0.61 -2.13 -14.85
C CYS A 106 -0.19 -3.23 -15.83
N SER A 107 1.03 -3.73 -15.71
CA SER A 107 1.43 -4.97 -16.35
C SER A 107 1.05 -6.13 -15.45
N CYS A 108 -0.18 -6.62 -15.61
CA CYS A 108 -0.56 -7.90 -15.00
C CYS A 108 0.29 -8.98 -15.65
N ILE A 109 1.38 -9.41 -14.99
CA ILE A 109 2.05 -10.66 -15.34
C ILE A 109 1.04 -11.76 -15.03
N ARG A 110 0.20 -12.07 -16.01
CA ARG A 110 -0.74 -13.17 -15.97
C ARG A 110 0.14 -14.41 -15.91
N ASN A 111 0.28 -14.96 -14.71
CA ASN A 111 0.93 -16.24 -14.49
C ASN A 111 0.09 -17.31 -15.20
N GLN A 112 0.30 -17.48 -16.51
CA GLN A 112 -0.18 -18.62 -17.27
C GLN A 112 0.53 -19.84 -16.66
N ARG A 113 -0.21 -20.62 -15.88
CA ARG A 113 0.20 -21.96 -15.44
C ARG A 113 -0.29 -22.94 -16.49
#